data_AF-A0A3Q2VX74-F1
#
_entry.id   AF-A0A3Q2VX74-F1
#
_cell.length_a   1.000
_cell.length_b   1.000
_cell.length_c   1.000
_cell.angle_alpha   90.00
_cell.angle_beta   90.00
_cell.angle_gamma   90.00
#
_symmetry.space_group_name_H-M   'P 1'
#
loop_
_entity.id
_entity.type
_entity.pdbx_description
1 polymer ?
#
loop_
_entity_poly.entity_id
_entity_poly.type
_entity_poly.pdbx_seq_one_letter_code
_entity_poly.pdbx_strand_id
1 'polypeptide(L)'
;MWSWHRQVKDSVSQKTIGLMRMQFWKTAIEEIYRDEPPNQPVSTELWRAVRTHKLTKRWLLRIITEREKDLDDRAYRNLQELEAYSENTQSSLIYLLLECLGKKLCGKAQNLHGASQEDFIRGSREQNIRDVVYDIASQAHVHLQHAQSFSHNVPAAATPAFLPTVVLEDYLHRVRRVDFDVFHKSLQNRNPLLPIQLYIRSWKKTY
;
A
#
# COMPACT_ATOMS: atom_id res chain seq x y z
N MET A 1 4.52 0.87 16.01
CA MET A 1 5.02 1.39 14.71
C MET A 1 3.97 2.22 13.94
N TRP A 2 2.67 2.09 14.23
CA TRP A 2 1.59 2.89 13.63
C TRP A 2 1.21 4.17 14.42
N SER A 3 1.94 4.52 15.49
CA SER A 3 1.62 5.67 16.35
C SER A 3 2.21 7.01 15.86
N TRP A 4 3.11 7.00 14.87
CA TRP A 4 3.81 8.21 14.43
C TRP A 4 3.06 9.05 13.39
N HIS A 5 1.97 8.55 12.80
CA HIS A 5 1.26 9.28 11.73
C HIS A 5 0.22 10.29 12.25
N ARG A 6 -0.02 10.40 13.56
CA ARG A 6 -1.17 11.16 14.09
C ARG A 6 -0.88 12.06 15.30
N GLN A 7 0.38 12.44 15.56
CA GLN A 7 0.69 13.42 16.61
C GLN A 7 1.25 14.73 16.04
N VAL A 8 0.32 15.68 15.93
CA VAL A 8 0.47 17.12 16.23
C VAL A 8 1.52 17.92 15.44
N LYS A 9 1.04 18.49 14.33
CA LYS A 9 0.96 19.94 14.02
C LYS A 9 2.18 20.80 14.41
N ASP A 10 3.14 20.90 13.49
CA ASP A 10 4.03 22.07 13.31
C ASP A 10 4.44 22.19 11.83
N SER A 11 3.71 23.05 11.10
CA SER A 11 3.52 22.98 9.64
C SER A 11 4.69 23.47 8.76
N VAL A 12 5.79 23.96 9.33
CA VAL A 12 6.94 24.44 8.52
C VAL A 12 8.19 23.61 8.80
N SER A 13 8.57 23.44 10.06
CA SER A 13 9.75 22.64 10.43
C SER A 13 9.60 21.17 10.02
N GLN A 14 8.42 20.57 10.18
CA GLN A 14 8.19 19.18 9.78
C GLN A 14 8.23 18.98 8.27
N LYS A 15 7.70 19.93 7.49
CA LYS A 15 7.76 19.90 6.03
C LYS A 15 9.21 20.03 5.54
N THR A 16 9.96 20.99 6.07
CA THR A 16 11.39 21.16 5.72
C THR A 16 12.21 19.93 6.11
N ILE A 17 11.99 19.37 7.31
CA ILE A 17 12.63 18.12 7.75
C ILE A 17 12.22 16.94 6.86
N GLY A 18 10.95 16.86 6.48
CA GLY A 18 10.42 15.87 5.55
C GLY A 18 11.11 15.96 4.19
N LEU A 19 11.22 17.16 3.62
CA LEU A 19 11.91 17.40 2.35
C LEU A 19 13.39 17.04 2.43
N MET A 20 14.08 17.42 3.52
CA MET A 20 15.48 17.02 3.74
C MET A 20 15.63 15.49 3.78
N ARG A 21 14.71 14.77 4.44
CA ARG A 21 14.72 13.31 4.48
C ARG A 21 14.42 12.68 3.12
N MET A 22 13.46 13.22 2.36
CA MET A 22 13.17 12.72 1.01
C MET A 22 14.36 12.94 0.08
N GLN A 23 15.03 14.09 0.18
CA GLN A 23 16.22 14.39 -0.60
C GLN A 23 17.39 13.48 -0.21
N PHE A 24 17.60 13.26 1.08
CA PHE A 24 18.57 12.28 1.57
C PHE A 24 18.32 10.90 0.94
N TRP A 25 17.09 10.39 0.98
CA TRP A 25 16.77 9.08 0.43
C TRP A 25 16.87 8.99 -1.10
N LYS A 26 16.57 10.07 -1.83
CA LYS A 26 16.84 10.14 -3.28
C LYS A 26 18.33 9.97 -3.57
N THR A 27 19.17 10.75 -2.89
CA THR A 27 20.63 10.67 -3.05
C THR A 27 21.16 9.31 -2.62
N ALA A 28 20.71 8.78 -1.48
CA ALA A 28 21.12 7.47 -0.99
C ALA A 28 20.78 6.36 -1.98
N ILE A 29 19.62 6.41 -2.66
CA ILE A 29 19.30 5.44 -3.72
C ILE A 29 20.22 5.62 -4.93
N GLU A 30 20.50 6.85 -5.35
CA GLU A 30 21.47 7.07 -6.44
C GLU A 30 22.83 6.44 -6.12
N GLU A 31 23.33 6.67 -4.90
CA GLU A 31 24.57 6.13 -4.36
C GLU A 31 24.56 4.59 -4.24
N ILE A 32 23.49 4.00 -3.72
CA ILE A 32 23.31 2.54 -3.63
C ILE A 32 23.39 1.89 -5.03
N TYR A 33 22.78 2.49 -6.05
CA TYR A 33 22.83 1.96 -7.42
C TYR A 33 24.13 2.29 -8.16
N ARG A 34 25.02 3.12 -7.57
CA ARG A 34 26.41 3.32 -8.02
C ARG A 34 27.41 2.43 -7.26
N ASP A 35 26.92 1.51 -6.42
CA ASP A 35 27.74 0.66 -5.53
C ASP A 35 28.53 1.42 -4.45
N GLU A 36 28.09 2.63 -4.08
CA GLU A 36 28.70 3.46 -3.03
C GLU A 36 27.68 3.79 -1.93
N PRO A 37 27.10 2.81 -1.20
CA PRO A 37 26.03 3.09 -0.25
C PRO A 37 26.48 4.01 0.90
N PRO A 38 25.65 4.97 1.32
CA PRO A 38 25.99 5.82 2.46
C PRO A 38 26.15 4.99 3.73
N ASN A 39 27.05 5.44 4.63
CA ASN A 39 27.41 4.73 5.86
C ASN A 39 26.30 4.80 6.93
N GLN A 40 25.20 4.11 6.67
CA GLN A 40 24.06 3.94 7.55
C GLN A 40 23.60 2.48 7.47
N PRO A 41 23.30 1.83 8.62
CA PRO A 41 22.92 0.40 8.64
C PRO A 41 21.78 0.05 7.67
N VAL A 42 20.75 0.91 7.58
CA VAL A 42 19.61 0.69 6.70
C VAL A 42 20.01 0.78 5.23
N SER A 43 20.85 1.74 4.86
CA SER A 43 21.35 1.91 3.48
C SER A 43 22.25 0.75 3.06
N THR A 44 23.08 0.24 3.98
CA THR A 44 23.93 -0.93 3.75
C THR A 44 23.11 -2.20 3.51
N GLU A 45 22.07 -2.45 4.32
CA GLU A 45 21.20 -3.61 4.12
C GLU A 45 20.33 -3.46 2.86
N LEU A 46 19.85 -2.26 2.56
CA LEU A 46 19.14 -1.99 1.31
C LEU A 46 20.05 -2.24 0.09
N TRP A 47 21.31 -1.82 0.14
CA TRP A 47 22.29 -2.11 -0.91
C TRP A 47 22.51 -3.62 -1.10
N ARG A 48 22.66 -4.39 -0.01
CA ARG A 48 22.75 -5.85 -0.09
C ARG A 48 21.51 -6.46 -0.75
N ALA A 49 20.32 -5.99 -0.38
CA ALA A 49 19.07 -6.47 -0.98
C ALA A 49 18.96 -6.13 -2.47
N VAL A 50 19.33 -4.89 -2.87
CA VAL A 50 19.37 -4.46 -4.28
C VAL A 50 20.32 -5.35 -5.09
N ARG A 51 21.51 -5.65 -4.57
CA ARG A 51 22.48 -6.53 -5.26
C ARG A 51 22.02 -7.97 -5.36
N THR A 52 21.45 -8.50 -4.28
CA THR A 52 21.03 -9.91 -4.19
C THR A 52 19.82 -10.18 -5.07
N HIS A 53 18.85 -9.27 -5.07
CA HIS A 53 17.55 -9.49 -5.71
C HIS A 53 17.32 -8.66 -6.98
N LYS A 54 18.31 -7.86 -7.40
CA LYS A 54 18.24 -7.00 -8.59
C LYS A 54 16.99 -6.11 -8.58
N LEU A 55 16.74 -5.49 -7.43
CA LEU A 55 15.59 -4.60 -7.25
C LEU A 55 15.62 -3.46 -8.27
N THR A 56 14.45 -3.07 -8.77
CA THR A 56 14.33 -2.03 -9.78
C THR A 56 14.29 -0.66 -9.11
N LYS A 57 15.29 0.17 -9.43
CA LYS A 57 15.46 1.54 -8.92
C LYS A 57 14.20 2.40 -9.01
N ARG A 58 13.46 2.26 -10.11
CA ARG A 58 12.24 3.03 -10.41
C ARG A 58 11.19 2.89 -9.31
N TRP A 59 11.01 1.70 -8.73
CA TRP A 59 9.97 1.49 -7.70
C TRP A 59 10.33 2.21 -6.39
N LEU A 60 11.60 2.15 -5.98
CA LEU A 60 12.07 2.86 -4.78
C LEU A 60 11.93 4.37 -4.94
N LEU A 61 12.32 4.91 -6.11
CA LEU A 61 12.19 6.34 -6.39
C LEU A 61 10.74 6.80 -6.51
N ARG A 62 9.84 5.97 -7.05
CA ARG A 62 8.39 6.29 -7.10
C ARG A 62 7.83 6.51 -5.70
N ILE A 63 8.17 5.63 -4.75
CA ILE A 63 7.69 5.75 -3.37
C ILE A 63 8.13 7.07 -2.74
N ILE A 64 9.41 7.43 -2.89
CA ILE A 64 9.96 8.67 -2.29
C ILE A 64 9.37 9.90 -2.96
N THR A 65 9.34 9.91 -4.29
CA THR A 65 8.80 11.04 -5.06
C THR A 65 7.33 11.28 -4.74
N GLU A 66 6.55 10.22 -4.56
CA GLU A 66 5.13 10.37 -4.22
C GLU A 66 4.94 10.84 -2.78
N ARG A 67 5.68 10.27 -1.82
CA ARG A 67 5.64 10.71 -0.42
C ARG A 67 6.10 12.16 -0.24
N GLU A 68 7.04 12.62 -1.05
CA GLU A 68 7.49 14.01 -1.07
C GLU A 68 6.38 14.98 -1.49
N LYS A 69 5.60 14.63 -2.53
CA LYS A 69 4.43 15.43 -2.95
C LYS A 69 3.36 15.49 -1.86
N ASP A 70 3.20 14.39 -1.13
CA ASP A 70 2.22 14.20 -0.06
C ASP A 70 2.62 14.89 1.26
N LEU A 71 3.84 15.44 1.37
CA LEU A 71 4.29 16.21 2.55
C LEU A 71 3.48 17.48 2.80
N ASP A 72 2.75 17.97 1.80
CA ASP A 72 1.84 19.09 1.94
C ASP A 72 0.50 18.72 2.61
N ASP A 73 0.30 17.43 2.95
CA ASP A 73 -0.88 16.88 3.64
C ASP A 73 -2.20 17.31 2.96
N ARG A 74 -2.17 17.39 1.62
CA ARG A 74 -3.33 17.77 0.81
C ARG A 74 -4.25 16.58 0.67
N ALA A 75 -5.51 16.76 1.01
CA ALA A 75 -6.51 15.75 0.78
C ALA A 75 -6.71 15.49 -0.73
N TYR A 76 -6.84 14.22 -1.13
CA TYR A 76 -6.95 13.78 -2.53
C TYR A 76 -8.24 14.22 -3.20
N ARG A 77 -8.16 14.99 -4.29
CA ARG A 77 -9.33 15.65 -4.93
C ARG A 77 -10.37 14.67 -5.44
N ASN A 78 -9.95 13.47 -5.81
CA ASN A 78 -10.80 12.43 -6.36
C ASN A 78 -10.14 11.06 -6.19
N LEU A 79 -10.89 10.02 -6.54
CA LEU A 79 -10.44 8.63 -6.46
C LEU A 79 -9.17 8.39 -7.29
N GLN A 80 -9.00 9.08 -8.42
CA GLN A 80 -7.85 8.92 -9.31
C GLN A 80 -6.54 9.36 -8.65
N GLU A 81 -6.57 10.47 -7.92
CA GLU A 81 -5.38 10.95 -7.19
C GLU A 81 -5.02 9.98 -6.06
N LEU A 82 -6.02 9.44 -5.36
CA LEU A 82 -5.83 8.41 -4.32
C LEU A 82 -5.29 7.09 -4.90
N GLU A 83 -5.81 6.64 -6.05
CA GLU A 83 -5.36 5.44 -6.74
C GLU A 83 -3.91 5.62 -7.23
N ALA A 84 -3.61 6.74 -7.88
CA ALA A 84 -2.26 7.06 -8.31
C ALA A 84 -1.27 7.06 -7.14
N TYR A 85 -1.64 7.66 -6.01
CA TYR A 85 -0.84 7.62 -4.79
C TYR A 85 -0.61 6.19 -4.29
N SER A 86 -1.68 5.40 -4.22
CA SER A 86 -1.63 4.00 -3.75
C SER A 86 -0.77 3.12 -4.66
N GLU A 87 -0.88 3.30 -5.98
CA GLU A 87 -0.09 2.59 -6.99
C GLU A 87 1.39 3.00 -6.94
N ASN A 88 1.66 4.29 -6.71
CA ASN A 88 3.03 4.80 -6.59
C ASN A 88 3.71 4.38 -5.27
N THR A 89 2.95 4.16 -4.20
CA THR A 89 3.49 3.83 -2.87
C THR A 89 3.38 2.35 -2.52
N GLN A 90 2.16 1.84 -2.33
CA GLN A 90 1.90 0.47 -1.86
C GLN A 90 2.16 -0.55 -2.96
N SER A 91 1.67 -0.33 -4.18
CA SER A 91 1.96 -1.25 -5.29
C SER A 91 3.46 -1.30 -5.60
N SER A 92 4.16 -0.15 -5.62
CA SER A 92 5.63 -0.12 -5.74
C SER A 92 6.36 -0.94 -4.68
N LEU A 93 5.89 -0.92 -3.42
CA LEU A 93 6.47 -1.74 -2.35
C LEU A 93 6.20 -3.23 -2.58
N ILE A 94 4.99 -3.59 -3.00
CA ILE A 94 4.64 -4.96 -3.34
C ILE A 94 5.46 -5.45 -4.54
N TYR A 95 5.67 -4.62 -5.58
CA TYR A 95 6.53 -4.96 -6.71
C TYR A 95 7.98 -5.22 -6.27
N LEU A 96 8.52 -4.42 -5.37
CA LEU A 96 9.86 -4.64 -4.79
C LEU A 96 9.93 -5.95 -3.99
N LEU A 97 8.91 -6.24 -3.18
CA LEU A 97 8.81 -7.52 -2.47
C LEU A 97 8.75 -8.69 -3.44
N LEU A 98 8.01 -8.58 -4.55
CA LEU A 98 7.98 -9.61 -5.58
C LEU A 98 9.31 -9.75 -6.33
N GLU A 99 10.05 -8.66 -6.52
CA GLU A 99 11.41 -8.70 -7.09
C GLU A 99 12.39 -9.39 -6.13
N CYS A 100 12.28 -9.18 -4.81
CA CYS A 100 12.96 -10.01 -3.81
C CYS A 100 12.69 -11.51 -4.00
N LEU A 101 11.52 -11.84 -4.54
CA LEU A 101 11.05 -13.20 -4.78
C LEU A 101 11.25 -13.69 -6.22
N GLY A 102 11.85 -12.87 -7.10
CA GLY A 102 12.18 -13.24 -8.49
C GLY A 102 11.05 -13.08 -9.53
N LYS A 103 10.01 -12.27 -9.27
CA LYS A 103 8.88 -12.07 -10.21
C LYS A 103 8.60 -10.60 -10.53
N LYS A 104 8.18 -10.29 -11.76
CA LYS A 104 7.79 -8.95 -12.23
C LYS A 104 6.33 -8.93 -12.70
N LEU A 105 5.60 -7.84 -12.40
CA LEU A 105 4.21 -7.63 -12.82
C LEU A 105 3.97 -6.25 -13.45
N CYS A 106 2.92 -6.16 -14.28
CA CYS A 106 2.47 -4.95 -14.95
C CYS A 106 0.94 -4.85 -14.89
N GLY A 107 0.40 -3.72 -14.45
CA GLY A 107 -1.03 -3.38 -14.57
C GLY A 107 -1.35 -1.98 -14.04
N LYS A 108 -2.28 -1.27 -14.70
CA LYS A 108 -2.85 0.04 -14.32
C LYS A 108 -4.38 -0.08 -14.35
N ALA A 109 -5.10 0.68 -13.52
CA ALA A 109 -6.56 0.82 -13.55
C ALA A 109 -7.02 2.30 -13.72
N GLN A 110 -8.31 2.50 -14.02
CA GLN A 110 -8.96 3.74 -14.49
C GLN A 110 -10.29 4.04 -13.74
N ASN A 111 -10.51 5.35 -13.49
CA ASN A 111 -11.65 6.23 -13.10
C ASN A 111 -13.11 5.67 -13.02
N LEU A 112 -14.03 6.15 -12.16
CA LEU A 112 -14.68 7.51 -12.05
C LEU A 112 -15.67 7.53 -10.84
N HIS A 113 -15.81 8.61 -10.03
CA HIS A 113 -17.07 9.02 -9.35
C HIS A 113 -16.95 10.43 -8.72
N GLY A 114 -18.04 11.22 -8.70
CA GLY A 114 -18.08 12.64 -8.31
C GLY A 114 -18.33 12.94 -6.81
N ALA A 115 -17.85 12.10 -5.89
CA ALA A 115 -18.01 12.33 -4.45
C ALA A 115 -17.03 13.39 -3.93
N SER A 116 -17.48 14.25 -3.01
CA SER A 116 -16.62 15.23 -2.36
C SER A 116 -15.98 14.66 -1.09
N GLN A 117 -14.83 15.19 -0.69
CA GLN A 117 -14.13 14.77 0.53
C GLN A 117 -14.93 15.08 1.82
N GLU A 118 -15.71 16.16 1.83
CA GLU A 118 -16.52 16.51 3.01
C GLU A 118 -17.55 15.43 3.33
N ASP A 119 -18.09 14.79 2.30
CA ASP A 119 -19.08 13.73 2.45
C ASP A 119 -18.47 12.52 3.18
N PHE A 120 -17.19 12.20 2.91
CA PHE A 120 -16.45 11.16 3.63
C PHE A 120 -16.16 11.54 5.09
N ILE A 121 -15.75 12.78 5.35
CA ILE A 121 -15.41 13.23 6.71
C ILE A 121 -16.65 13.25 7.61
N ARG A 122 -17.81 13.63 7.05
CA ARG A 122 -19.09 13.64 7.78
C ARG A 122 -19.69 12.25 7.96
N GLY A 123 -19.11 11.21 7.37
CA GLY A 123 -19.66 9.87 7.41
C GLY A 123 -20.97 9.75 6.63
N SER A 124 -21.13 10.52 5.56
CA SER A 124 -22.33 10.44 4.72
C SER A 124 -22.46 9.02 4.15
N ARG A 125 -23.71 8.55 4.06
CA ARG A 125 -24.06 7.20 3.59
C ARG A 125 -24.75 7.23 2.24
N GLU A 126 -24.62 8.36 1.55
CA GLU A 126 -25.21 8.62 0.24
C GLU A 126 -24.67 7.66 -0.84
N GLN A 127 -25.45 7.52 -1.91
CA GLN A 127 -25.17 6.57 -2.98
C GLN A 127 -23.83 6.85 -3.68
N ASN A 128 -23.50 8.12 -3.89
CA ASN A 128 -22.22 8.55 -4.47
C ASN A 128 -20.99 8.04 -3.69
N ILE A 129 -21.06 7.98 -2.35
CA ILE A 129 -19.99 7.41 -1.51
C ILE A 129 -19.92 5.90 -1.68
N ARG A 130 -21.07 5.23 -1.68
CA ARG A 130 -21.13 3.77 -1.88
C ARG A 130 -20.57 3.38 -3.24
N ASP A 131 -20.85 4.16 -4.27
CA ASP A 131 -20.33 3.96 -5.63
C ASP A 131 -18.80 4.12 -5.66
N VAL A 132 -18.24 5.14 -4.99
CA VAL A 132 -16.79 5.28 -4.82
C VAL A 132 -16.18 4.09 -4.06
N VAL A 133 -16.81 3.69 -2.95
CA VAL A 133 -16.33 2.55 -2.15
C VAL A 133 -16.42 1.24 -2.94
N TYR A 134 -17.46 1.08 -3.76
CA TYR A 134 -17.63 -0.03 -4.70
C TYR A 134 -16.48 -0.09 -5.70
N ASP A 135 -16.14 1.03 -6.33
CA ASP A 135 -15.05 1.09 -7.30
C ASP A 135 -13.71 0.74 -6.66
N ILE A 136 -13.39 1.36 -5.51
CA ILE A 136 -12.16 1.06 -4.74
C ILE A 136 -12.10 -0.42 -4.38
N ALA A 137 -13.19 -0.96 -3.82
CA ALA A 137 -13.26 -2.34 -3.39
C ALA A 137 -13.13 -3.31 -4.58
N SER A 138 -13.68 -2.94 -5.73
CA SER A 138 -13.58 -3.71 -6.97
C SER A 138 -12.13 -3.73 -7.48
N GLN A 139 -11.46 -2.59 -7.53
CA GLN A 139 -10.04 -2.53 -7.93
C GLN A 139 -9.14 -3.30 -6.95
N ALA A 140 -9.34 -3.10 -5.64
CA ALA A 140 -8.62 -3.86 -4.63
C ALA A 140 -8.83 -5.38 -4.78
N HIS A 141 -10.05 -5.81 -5.12
CA HIS A 141 -10.35 -7.22 -5.37
C HIS A 141 -9.63 -7.76 -6.62
N VAL A 142 -9.58 -6.98 -7.71
CA VAL A 142 -8.83 -7.35 -8.92
C VAL A 142 -7.35 -7.52 -8.61
N HIS A 143 -6.73 -6.57 -7.90
CA HIS A 143 -5.33 -6.67 -7.50
C HIS A 143 -5.08 -7.87 -6.57
N LEU A 144 -6.01 -8.15 -5.66
CA LEU A 144 -5.93 -9.31 -4.78
C LEU A 144 -6.01 -10.62 -5.57
N GLN A 145 -6.97 -10.78 -6.48
CA GLN A 145 -7.08 -11.95 -7.35
C GLN A 145 -5.82 -12.13 -8.22
N HIS A 146 -5.28 -11.03 -8.74
CA HIS A 146 -4.07 -11.06 -9.52
C HIS A 146 -2.88 -11.51 -8.66
N ALA A 147 -2.71 -10.99 -7.45
CA ALA A 147 -1.66 -11.42 -6.51
C ALA A 147 -1.81 -12.91 -6.13
N GLN A 148 -3.03 -13.38 -5.87
CA GLN A 148 -3.34 -14.79 -5.58
C GLN A 148 -3.06 -15.71 -6.76
N SER A 149 -3.27 -15.26 -8.00
CA SER A 149 -2.98 -16.06 -9.20
C SER A 149 -1.50 -16.46 -9.31
N PHE A 150 -0.59 -15.69 -8.69
CA PHE A 150 0.83 -16.02 -8.66
C PHE A 150 1.23 -16.95 -7.52
N SER A 151 0.34 -17.23 -6.55
CA SER A 151 0.64 -18.00 -5.34
C SER A 151 1.26 -19.36 -5.64
N HIS A 152 0.77 -20.06 -6.66
CA HIS A 152 1.30 -21.36 -7.10
C HIS A 152 2.76 -21.31 -7.57
N ASN A 153 3.22 -20.15 -8.03
CA ASN A 153 4.58 -19.97 -8.52
C ASN A 153 5.52 -19.39 -7.45
N VAL A 154 5.03 -19.11 -6.23
CA VAL A 154 5.81 -18.44 -5.15
C VAL A 154 6.53 -19.49 -4.31
N PRO A 155 7.84 -19.33 -4.01
CA PRO A 155 8.54 -20.22 -3.08
C PRO A 155 7.89 -20.27 -1.70
N ALA A 156 7.86 -21.43 -1.05
CA ALA A 156 7.19 -21.61 0.24
C ALA A 156 7.71 -20.66 1.35
N ALA A 157 8.97 -20.21 1.27
CA ALA A 157 9.56 -19.24 2.20
C ALA A 157 8.93 -17.84 2.11
N ALA A 158 8.28 -17.54 0.99
CA ALA A 158 7.70 -16.24 0.68
C ALA A 158 6.18 -16.19 0.88
N THR A 159 5.57 -17.34 1.13
CA THR A 159 4.16 -17.51 1.45
C THR A 159 3.67 -16.59 2.61
N PRO A 160 4.45 -16.31 3.66
CA PRO A 160 4.05 -15.35 4.70
C PRO A 160 3.83 -13.92 4.19
N ALA A 161 4.48 -13.51 3.09
CA ALA A 161 4.29 -12.18 2.49
C ALA A 161 2.87 -11.97 1.96
N PHE A 162 2.13 -13.06 1.70
CA PHE A 162 0.74 -13.04 1.26
C PHE A 162 -0.25 -13.12 2.42
N LEU A 163 0.18 -13.29 3.68
CA LEU A 163 -0.72 -13.32 4.83
C LEU A 163 -1.65 -12.09 4.94
N PRO A 164 -1.21 -10.86 4.58
CA PRO A 164 -2.11 -9.71 4.52
C PRO A 164 -3.26 -9.83 3.51
N THR A 165 -3.15 -10.64 2.44
CA THR A 165 -4.23 -10.80 1.44
C THR A 165 -5.47 -11.44 2.07
N VAL A 166 -5.31 -12.36 3.01
CA VAL A 166 -6.43 -13.00 3.72
C VAL A 166 -7.25 -11.97 4.52
N VAL A 167 -6.56 -11.01 5.15
CA VAL A 167 -7.22 -9.92 5.90
C VAL A 167 -7.94 -8.98 4.94
N LEU A 168 -7.32 -8.66 3.80
CA LEU A 168 -7.91 -7.81 2.78
C LEU A 168 -9.15 -8.48 2.16
N GLU A 169 -9.09 -9.78 1.86
CA GLU A 169 -10.20 -10.56 1.33
C GLU A 169 -11.39 -10.60 2.29
N ASP A 170 -11.16 -10.86 3.59
CA ASP A 170 -12.22 -10.80 4.63
C ASP A 170 -12.87 -9.41 4.67
N TYR A 171 -12.05 -8.35 4.67
CA TYR A 171 -12.56 -6.99 4.74
C TYR A 171 -13.38 -6.62 3.49
N LEU A 172 -12.89 -6.92 2.28
CA LEU A 172 -13.62 -6.69 1.03
C LEU A 172 -14.94 -7.47 0.99
N HIS A 173 -14.96 -8.71 1.48
CA HIS A 173 -16.19 -9.48 1.62
C HIS A 173 -17.20 -8.82 2.56
N ARG A 174 -16.73 -8.28 3.69
CA ARG A 174 -17.60 -7.63 4.67
C ARG A 174 -18.15 -6.30 4.15
N VAL A 175 -17.34 -5.51 3.44
CA VAL A 175 -17.78 -4.27 2.78
C VAL A 175 -18.85 -4.58 1.74
N ARG A 176 -18.67 -5.64 0.93
CA ARG A 176 -19.68 -6.11 -0.03
C ARG A 176 -21.00 -6.51 0.63
N ARG A 177 -20.95 -7.14 1.82
CA ARG A 177 -22.16 -7.57 2.57
C ARG A 177 -23.00 -6.42 3.12
N VAL A 178 -22.41 -5.24 3.27
CA VAL A 178 -23.09 -4.04 3.78
C VAL A 178 -23.37 -3.04 2.67
N ASP A 179 -23.44 -3.51 1.42
CA ASP A 179 -23.72 -2.68 0.25
C ASP A 179 -22.78 -1.47 0.14
N PHE A 180 -21.50 -1.71 0.43
CA PHE A 180 -20.42 -0.72 0.36
C PHE A 180 -20.62 0.51 1.29
N ASP A 181 -21.50 0.42 2.30
CA ASP A 181 -21.55 1.37 3.43
C ASP A 181 -20.33 1.15 4.34
N VAL A 182 -19.24 1.88 4.05
CA VAL A 182 -17.99 1.83 4.82
C VAL A 182 -18.16 2.26 6.29
N PHE A 183 -19.23 3.00 6.60
CA PHE A 183 -19.54 3.48 7.95
C PHE A 183 -20.46 2.54 8.73
N HIS A 184 -20.83 1.39 8.15
CA HIS A 184 -21.66 0.40 8.82
C HIS A 184 -20.98 -0.15 10.08
N LYS A 185 -21.72 -0.22 11.21
CA LYS A 185 -21.17 -0.62 12.52
C LYS A 185 -20.53 -2.01 12.51
N SER A 186 -21.01 -2.91 11.66
CA SER A 186 -20.43 -4.25 11.53
C SER A 186 -19.00 -4.25 11.00
N LEU A 187 -18.57 -3.21 10.25
CA LEU A 187 -17.20 -3.07 9.74
C LEU A 187 -16.22 -2.58 10.82
N GLN A 188 -16.71 -1.86 11.83
CA GLN A 188 -15.89 -1.34 12.93
C GLN A 188 -15.43 -2.44 13.89
N ASN A 189 -16.22 -3.52 14.01
CA ASN A 189 -15.87 -4.67 14.82
C ASN A 189 -14.83 -5.53 14.11
N ARG A 190 -13.86 -6.08 14.84
CA ARG A 190 -12.92 -7.06 14.27
C ARG A 190 -13.61 -8.40 14.06
N ASN A 191 -13.25 -9.13 13.01
CA ASN A 191 -13.70 -10.51 12.83
C ASN A 191 -12.96 -11.40 13.87
N PRO A 192 -13.66 -12.00 14.85
CA PRO A 192 -13.02 -12.81 15.90
C PRO A 192 -12.45 -14.13 15.36
N LEU A 193 -12.93 -14.58 14.19
CA LEU A 193 -12.44 -15.80 13.53
C LEU A 193 -11.22 -15.55 12.64
N LEU A 194 -10.86 -14.28 12.40
CA LEU A 194 -9.74 -13.93 11.53
C LEU A 194 -8.39 -14.52 11.99
N PRO A 195 -8.02 -14.52 13.29
CA PRO A 195 -6.78 -15.17 13.73
C PRO A 195 -6.76 -16.68 13.44
N ILE A 196 -7.91 -17.35 13.58
CA ILE A 196 -8.05 -18.78 13.30
C ILE A 196 -7.93 -19.03 11.79
N GLN A 197 -8.59 -18.20 10.96
CA GLN A 197 -8.49 -18.28 9.51
C GLN A 197 -7.06 -18.04 9.01
N LEU A 198 -6.37 -17.03 9.57
CA LEU A 198 -4.96 -16.76 9.28
C LEU A 198 -4.06 -17.93 9.65
N TYR A 199 -4.28 -18.54 10.82
CA TYR A 199 -3.54 -19.72 11.25
C TYR A 199 -3.77 -20.91 10.32
N ILE A 200 -5.03 -21.21 9.97
CA ILE A 200 -5.39 -22.32 9.08
C ILE A 200 -4.83 -22.09 7.67
N ARG A 201 -4.97 -20.88 7.10
CA ARG A 201 -4.45 -20.56 5.76
C ARG A 201 -2.93 -20.51 5.71
N SER A 202 -2.30 -20.06 6.79
CA SER A 202 -0.85 -20.17 6.98
C SER A 202 -0.36 -21.61 6.90
N TRP A 203 -1.06 -22.50 7.59
CA TRP A 203 -0.71 -23.91 7.59
C TRP A 203 -1.02 -24.62 6.26
N LYS A 204 -2.14 -24.28 5.61
CA LYS A 204 -2.57 -24.86 4.33
C LYS A 204 -1.92 -24.24 3.09
N LYS A 205 -1.05 -23.24 3.25
CA LYS A 205 -0.39 -22.50 2.18
C LYS A 205 -1.35 -21.94 1.11
N THR A 206 -2.58 -21.60 1.52
CA THR A 206 -3.66 -21.15 0.61
C THR A 206 -3.95 -19.69 0.89
N TYR A 207 -3.75 -18.80 -0.09
CA TYR A 207 -3.81 -17.36 0.08
C TYR A 207 -4.49 -16.67 -1.07
#